data_AF-A0A925LJK2-F1
#
_entry.id   AF-A0A925LJK2-F1
#
_cell.length_a   1.000
_cell.length_b   1.000
_cell.length_c   1.000
_cell.angle_alpha   90.00
_cell.angle_beta   90.00
_cell.angle_gamma   90.00
#
_symmetry.space_group_name_H-M   'P 1'
#
loop_
_entity.id
_entity.type
_entity.pdbx_description
1 polymer ?
#
loop_
_entity_poly.entity_id
_entity_poly.type
_entity_poly.pdbx_seq_one_letter_code
_entity_poly.pdbx_strand_id
1 'polypeptide(L)'
;MIHCLALVILMTLTAPADTSATLPPCPASPNCVSSQAADSHRIEPFNITGDAGTAFEKLRRILARRGDATMISADETMLVVEFRTTLGFVDDGLFVLDAANGLIQVRSAARLGYWDMGKNRRRMEEIRHSFLAE
;
A
#
# COMPACT_ATOMS: atom_id res chain seq x y z
N MET A 1 35.46 28.22 -43.70
CA MET A 1 34.82 29.03 -42.64
C MET A 1 33.32 28.97 -42.91
N ILE A 2 32.41 28.40 -42.12
CA ILE A 2 32.34 27.99 -40.72
C ILE A 2 31.28 26.87 -40.66
N HIS A 3 31.59 25.75 -40.00
CA HIS A 3 30.58 24.83 -39.46
C HIS A 3 30.08 25.42 -38.14
N CYS A 4 28.78 25.60 -37.96
CA CYS A 4 28.13 25.76 -36.65
C CYS A 4 26.76 25.09 -36.76
N LEU A 5 26.67 23.79 -36.47
CA LEU A 5 26.36 23.20 -35.17
C LEU A 5 24.92 23.52 -34.72
N ALA A 6 24.09 22.48 -34.79
CA ALA A 6 22.70 22.44 -34.37
C ALA A 6 22.56 22.65 -32.86
N LEU A 7 21.49 23.32 -32.45
CA LEU A 7 21.00 23.26 -31.08
C LEU A 7 19.46 23.19 -31.11
N VAL A 8 18.94 21.96 -31.28
CA VAL A 8 17.55 21.66 -30.93
C VAL A 8 17.54 21.46 -29.42
N ILE A 9 17.24 22.52 -28.67
CA ILE A 9 16.92 22.38 -27.25
C ILE A 9 15.49 21.85 -27.18
N LEU A 10 15.35 20.52 -27.15
CA LEU A 10 14.13 19.87 -26.70
C LEU A 10 14.08 20.02 -25.17
N MET A 11 13.51 21.12 -24.68
CA MET A 11 13.11 21.23 -23.28
C MET A 11 11.94 20.28 -23.07
N THR A 12 12.23 19.02 -22.71
CA THR A 12 11.21 18.14 -22.12
C THR A 12 10.94 18.65 -20.71
N LEU A 13 9.86 19.41 -20.54
CA LEU A 13 9.21 19.55 -19.24
C LEU A 13 8.53 18.22 -18.91
N THR A 14 9.31 17.24 -18.45
CA THR A 14 8.75 16.20 -17.60
C THR A 14 8.73 16.77 -16.19
N ALA A 15 7.63 17.44 -15.83
CA ALA A 15 7.27 17.50 -14.43
C ALA A 15 7.09 16.05 -13.97
N PRO A 16 7.71 15.61 -12.85
CA PRO A 16 7.30 14.33 -12.28
C PRO A 16 5.80 14.46 -12.01
N ALA A 17 5.00 13.57 -12.59
CA ALA A 17 3.66 13.37 -12.08
C ALA A 17 3.87 12.88 -10.65
N ASP A 18 3.60 13.76 -9.69
CA ASP A 18 3.48 13.41 -8.27
C ASP A 18 2.18 12.61 -8.12
N THR A 19 2.08 11.46 -8.80
CA THR A 19 1.02 10.49 -8.62
C THR A 19 1.33 9.71 -7.38
N SER A 20 1.19 10.36 -6.22
CA SER A 20 1.20 9.68 -4.93
C SER A 20 0.17 8.55 -4.99
N ALA A 21 0.61 7.34 -4.67
CA ALA A 21 -0.24 6.14 -4.62
C ALA A 21 -1.52 6.43 -3.83
N THR A 22 -2.69 6.44 -4.47
CA THR A 22 -3.95 6.87 -3.82
C THR A 22 -4.78 5.67 -3.38
N LEU A 23 -5.22 5.67 -2.12
CA LEU A 23 -6.10 4.66 -1.54
C LEU A 23 -7.57 5.14 -1.58
N PRO A 24 -8.55 4.24 -1.75
CA PRO A 24 -9.95 4.57 -1.53
C PRO A 24 -10.16 5.07 -0.08
N PRO A 25 -11.06 6.05 0.15
CA PRO A 25 -11.34 6.51 1.50
C PRO A 25 -11.94 5.39 2.37
N CYS A 26 -11.76 5.52 3.69
CA CYS A 26 -12.53 4.72 4.63
C CYS A 26 -13.98 5.22 4.67
N PRO A 27 -14.98 4.33 4.81
CA PRO A 27 -16.33 4.74 5.17
C PRO A 27 -16.33 5.33 6.60
N ALA A 28 -17.47 5.88 7.04
CA ALA A 28 -17.61 6.41 8.39
C ALA A 28 -17.59 5.34 9.50
N SER A 29 -17.71 4.05 9.16
CA SER A 29 -17.70 2.96 10.12
C SER A 29 -16.28 2.66 10.62
N PRO A 30 -16.09 2.37 11.91
CA PRO A 30 -14.77 2.21 12.54
C PRO A 30 -14.01 0.94 12.13
N ASN A 31 -14.58 0.10 11.26
CA ASN A 31 -14.02 -1.16 10.79
C ASN A 31 -13.11 -1.01 9.55
N CYS A 32 -12.57 0.19 9.33
CA CYS A 32 -11.60 0.49 8.29
C CYS A 32 -10.37 1.18 8.88
N VAL A 33 -9.20 0.92 8.31
CA VAL A 33 -7.99 1.71 8.55
C VAL A 33 -7.34 2.07 7.22
N SER A 34 -6.69 3.22 7.18
CA SER A 34 -5.96 3.70 5.99
C SER A 34 -4.77 4.56 6.38
N SER A 35 -3.64 4.40 5.70
CA SER A 35 -2.47 5.27 5.87
C SER A 35 -2.67 6.69 5.33
N GLN A 36 -3.75 6.91 4.58
CA GLN A 36 -4.10 8.22 4.01
C GLN A 36 -5.32 8.86 4.68
N ALA A 37 -5.89 8.24 5.71
CA ALA A 37 -6.94 8.88 6.48
C ALA A 37 -6.42 10.09 7.27
N ALA A 38 -7.27 11.09 7.46
CA ALA A 38 -6.99 12.28 8.27
C ALA A 38 -7.65 12.23 9.66
N ASP A 39 -8.40 11.17 9.95
CA ASP A 39 -9.19 10.99 11.16
C ASP A 39 -8.76 9.72 11.96
N SER A 40 -9.65 9.20 12.81
CA SER A 40 -9.39 8.02 13.63
C SER A 40 -9.12 6.73 12.85
N HIS A 41 -9.39 6.68 11.54
CA HIS A 41 -9.05 5.54 10.69
C HIS A 41 -7.55 5.48 10.37
N ARG A 42 -6.79 6.54 10.68
CA ARG A 42 -5.35 6.62 10.35
C ARG A 42 -4.54 5.50 10.99
N ILE A 43 -3.68 4.89 10.18
CA ILE A 43 -2.60 3.97 10.58
C ILE A 43 -1.29 4.39 9.90
N GLU A 44 -0.14 3.95 10.38
CA GLU A 44 1.12 4.23 9.70
C GLU A 44 1.26 3.43 8.40
N PRO A 45 1.84 4.02 7.33
CA PRO A 45 2.29 3.26 6.17
C PRO A 45 3.48 2.36 6.54
N PHE A 46 3.93 1.54 5.59
CA PHE A 46 5.16 0.77 5.74
C PHE A 46 6.33 1.59 5.20
N ASN A 47 7.30 1.90 6.05
CA ASN A 47 8.53 2.58 5.62
C ASN A 47 9.43 1.61 4.86
N ILE A 48 9.82 1.97 3.64
CA ILE A 48 10.74 1.19 2.82
C ILE A 48 12.17 1.56 3.20
N THR A 49 13.00 0.53 3.40
CA THR A 49 14.45 0.68 3.53
C THR A 49 15.12 -0.03 2.36
N GLY A 50 15.99 0.68 1.64
CA GLY A 50 16.67 0.14 0.46
C GLY A 50 15.80 0.18 -0.80
N ASP A 51 15.89 -0.87 -1.62
CA ASP A 51 15.20 -0.94 -2.91
C ASP A 51 13.69 -1.17 -2.75
N ALA A 52 12.90 -0.36 -3.46
CA ALA A 52 11.45 -0.35 -3.38
C ALA A 52 10.81 -1.65 -3.89
N GLY A 53 11.31 -2.18 -5.02
CA GLY A 53 10.80 -3.44 -5.58
C GLY A 53 11.09 -4.63 -4.66
N THR A 54 12.30 -4.70 -4.13
CA THR A 54 12.72 -5.72 -3.15
C THR A 54 11.86 -5.66 -1.88
N ALA A 55 11.59 -4.46 -1.37
CA ALA A 55 10.71 -4.26 -0.24
C ALA A 55 9.27 -4.69 -0.56
N PHE A 56 8.74 -4.34 -1.72
CA PHE A 56 7.38 -4.73 -2.10
C PHE A 56 7.25 -6.25 -2.26
N GLU A 57 8.23 -6.91 -2.87
CA GLU A 57 8.30 -8.36 -2.95
C GLU A 57 8.44 -9.05 -1.58
N LYS A 58 9.15 -8.43 -0.65
CA LYS A 58 9.19 -8.88 0.75
C LYS A 58 7.80 -8.84 1.38
N LEU A 59 7.06 -7.74 1.22
CA LEU A 59 5.67 -7.65 1.71
C LEU A 59 4.79 -8.73 1.07
N ARG A 60 4.91 -8.95 -0.26
CA ARG A 60 4.19 -9.99 -0.98
C ARG A 60 4.43 -11.38 -0.37
N ARG A 61 5.69 -11.72 -0.06
CA ARG A 61 6.04 -13.00 0.61
C ARG A 61 5.49 -13.11 2.03
N ILE A 62 5.51 -12.03 2.80
CA ILE A 62 4.90 -12.00 4.14
C ILE A 62 3.41 -12.32 4.05
N LEU A 63 2.69 -11.64 3.16
CA LEU A 63 1.26 -11.85 2.94
C LEU A 63 0.96 -13.27 2.47
N ALA A 64 1.76 -13.83 1.55
CA ALA A 64 1.59 -15.18 1.04
C ALA A 64 1.78 -16.30 2.08
N ARG A 65 2.51 -16.03 3.17
CA ARG A 65 2.73 -17.01 4.26
C ARG A 65 1.65 -16.96 5.35
N ARG A 66 0.76 -15.98 5.33
CA ARG A 66 -0.29 -15.84 6.34
C ARG A 66 -1.42 -16.82 6.08
N GLY A 67 -1.83 -17.56 7.10
CA GLY A 67 -2.96 -18.49 7.02
C GLY A 67 -4.32 -17.80 6.90
N ASP A 68 -4.41 -16.50 7.18
CA ASP A 68 -5.65 -15.72 7.08
C ASP A 68 -5.74 -14.85 5.82
N ALA A 69 -4.77 -14.92 4.90
CA ALA A 69 -4.68 -14.05 3.73
C ALA A 69 -4.85 -14.83 2.42
N THR A 70 -5.52 -14.21 1.44
CA THR A 70 -5.64 -14.72 0.07
C THR A 70 -5.28 -13.60 -0.89
N MET A 71 -4.25 -13.78 -1.71
CA MET A 71 -3.89 -12.82 -2.76
C MET A 71 -4.94 -12.87 -3.87
N ILE A 72 -5.60 -11.74 -4.15
CA ILE A 72 -6.62 -11.62 -5.19
C ILE A 72 -6.01 -11.11 -6.49
N SER A 73 -5.15 -10.09 -6.39
CA SER A 73 -4.34 -9.60 -7.49
C SER A 73 -3.02 -9.04 -6.97
N ALA A 74 -1.98 -9.16 -7.79
CA ALA A 74 -0.67 -8.62 -7.50
C ALA A 74 -0.03 -8.14 -8.80
N ASP A 75 0.47 -6.92 -8.79
CA ASP A 75 1.36 -6.38 -9.81
C ASP A 75 2.59 -5.73 -9.13
N GLU A 76 3.40 -5.03 -9.91
CA GLU A 76 4.66 -4.42 -9.45
C GLU A 76 4.44 -3.28 -8.43
N THR A 77 3.23 -2.74 -8.35
CA THR A 77 2.91 -1.55 -7.55
C THR A 77 1.69 -1.72 -6.63
N MET A 78 0.92 -2.79 -6.78
CA MET A 78 -0.33 -2.97 -6.05
C MET A 78 -0.55 -4.44 -5.65
N LEU A 79 -0.92 -4.65 -4.40
CA LEU A 79 -1.38 -5.95 -3.88
C LEU A 79 -2.80 -5.80 -3.34
N VAL A 80 -3.71 -6.63 -3.83
CA VAL A 80 -5.08 -6.77 -3.33
C VAL A 80 -5.20 -8.11 -2.64
N VAL A 81 -5.62 -8.08 -1.37
CA VAL A 81 -5.65 -9.24 -0.49
C VAL A 81 -7.01 -9.32 0.17
N GLU A 82 -7.60 -10.52 0.25
CA GLU A 82 -8.71 -10.81 1.15
C GLU A 82 -8.17 -11.44 2.43
N PHE A 83 -8.59 -10.92 3.58
CA PHE A 83 -8.37 -11.55 4.87
C PHE A 83 -9.64 -12.24 5.36
N ARG A 84 -9.52 -13.50 5.77
CA ARG A 84 -10.64 -14.30 6.28
C ARG A 84 -10.42 -14.71 7.72
N THR A 85 -11.42 -14.48 8.57
CA THR A 85 -11.42 -15.00 9.93
C THR A 85 -12.05 -16.39 9.98
N THR A 86 -11.77 -17.15 11.06
CA THR A 86 -12.40 -18.46 11.30
C THR A 86 -13.93 -18.40 11.43
N LEU A 87 -14.47 -17.22 11.76
CA LEU A 87 -15.90 -16.96 11.86
C LEU A 87 -16.54 -16.56 10.52
N GLY A 88 -15.77 -16.51 9.44
CA GLY A 88 -16.27 -16.20 8.10
C GLY A 88 -16.31 -14.71 7.74
N PHE A 89 -15.87 -13.81 8.63
CA PHE A 89 -15.72 -12.38 8.26
C PHE A 89 -14.62 -12.20 7.22
N VAL A 90 -14.89 -11.35 6.24
CA VAL A 90 -13.98 -11.00 5.14
C VAL A 90 -13.63 -9.52 5.22
N ASP A 91 -12.34 -9.25 5.25
CA ASP A 91 -11.78 -7.89 5.18
C ASP A 91 -10.96 -7.76 3.90
N ASP A 92 -11.07 -6.64 3.20
CA ASP A 92 -10.24 -6.31 2.06
C ASP A 92 -8.97 -5.59 2.53
N GLY A 93 -7.83 -5.96 1.97
CA GLY A 93 -6.52 -5.33 2.16
C GLY A 93 -6.01 -4.81 0.82
N LEU A 94 -5.54 -3.56 0.83
CA LEU A 94 -4.94 -2.92 -0.31
C LEU A 94 -3.59 -2.33 0.10
N PHE A 95 -2.54 -2.73 -0.61
CA PHE A 95 -1.18 -2.22 -0.43
C PHE A 95 -0.70 -1.62 -1.75
N VAL A 96 -0.26 -0.36 -1.73
CA VAL A 96 0.17 0.36 -2.94
C VAL A 96 1.57 0.92 -2.72
N LEU A 97 2.47 0.61 -3.64
CA LEU A 97 3.85 1.07 -3.62
C LEU A 97 3.90 2.56 -3.96
N ASP A 98 4.46 3.34 -3.04
CA ASP A 98 4.74 4.76 -3.19
C ASP A 98 6.26 4.94 -3.18
N ALA A 99 6.89 4.50 -4.28
CA ALA A 99 8.34 4.46 -4.41
C ALA A 99 8.97 5.85 -4.29
N ALA A 100 8.29 6.89 -4.76
CA ALA A 100 8.74 8.28 -4.69
C ALA A 100 8.94 8.74 -3.24
N ASN A 101 8.08 8.30 -2.33
CA ASN A 101 8.15 8.66 -0.91
C ASN A 101 8.82 7.59 -0.04
N GLY A 102 9.25 6.46 -0.62
CA GLY A 102 9.80 5.34 0.14
C GLY A 102 8.77 4.70 1.06
N LEU A 103 7.50 4.62 0.63
CA LEU A 103 6.40 4.10 1.43
C LEU A 103 5.66 2.97 0.71
N ILE A 104 5.00 2.11 1.49
CA ILE A 104 3.88 1.32 1.00
C ILE A 104 2.63 1.82 1.73
N GLN A 105 1.73 2.42 0.97
CA GLN A 105 0.44 2.89 1.45
C GLN A 105 -0.47 1.69 1.70
N VAL A 106 -1.25 1.71 2.77
CA VAL A 106 -2.08 0.58 3.18
C VAL A 106 -3.50 1.01 3.53
N ARG A 107 -4.47 0.19 3.10
CA ARG A 107 -5.86 0.25 3.56
C ARG A 107 -6.33 -1.14 3.92
N SER A 108 -7.09 -1.28 5.00
CA SER A 108 -7.81 -2.50 5.31
C SER A 108 -9.22 -2.20 5.80
N ALA A 109 -10.24 -2.86 5.24
CA ALA A 109 -11.64 -2.58 5.55
C ALA A 109 -12.50 -3.85 5.55
N ALA A 110 -13.36 -4.00 6.56
CA ALA A 110 -14.33 -5.09 6.58
C ALA A 110 -15.40 -4.88 5.49
N ARG A 111 -15.83 -5.97 4.83
CA ARG A 111 -16.90 -5.91 3.82
C ARG A 111 -18.28 -5.68 4.42
N LEU A 112 -18.50 -6.19 5.63
CA LEU A 112 -19.79 -6.18 6.31
C LEU A 112 -19.63 -5.92 7.81
N GLY A 113 -20.71 -5.49 8.46
CA GLY A 113 -20.73 -5.11 9.87
C GLY A 113 -20.32 -3.66 10.08
N TYR A 114 -20.56 -3.13 11.29
CA TYR A 114 -20.16 -1.76 11.67
C TYR A 114 -18.83 -1.74 12.42
N TRP A 115 -18.55 -2.78 13.19
CA TRP A 115 -17.39 -2.85 14.08
C TRP A 115 -16.66 -4.18 13.89
N ASP A 116 -15.33 -4.12 13.84
CA ASP A 116 -14.43 -5.27 13.67
C ASP A 116 -13.61 -5.56 14.94
N MET A 117 -13.95 -4.91 16.06
CA MET A 117 -13.18 -4.97 17.30
C MET A 117 -11.72 -4.51 17.15
N GLY A 118 -11.39 -3.69 16.15
CA GLY A 118 -10.02 -3.27 15.81
C GLY A 118 -9.19 -4.34 15.13
N LYS A 119 -9.83 -5.36 14.53
CA LYS A 119 -9.16 -6.47 13.84
C LYS A 119 -8.30 -5.97 12.68
N ASN A 120 -8.80 -5.06 11.86
CA ASN A 120 -8.07 -4.52 10.71
C ASN A 120 -6.83 -3.74 11.15
N ARG A 121 -6.94 -2.90 12.19
CA ARG A 121 -5.79 -2.22 12.78
C ARG A 121 -4.74 -3.21 13.27
N ARG A 122 -5.11 -4.13 14.17
CA ARG A 122 -4.16 -5.11 14.72
C ARG A 122 -3.47 -5.93 13.64
N ARG A 123 -4.22 -6.39 12.64
CA ARG A 123 -3.67 -7.18 11.53
C ARG A 123 -2.64 -6.38 10.72
N MET A 124 -2.94 -5.13 10.39
CA MET A 124 -2.00 -4.29 9.64
C MET A 124 -0.72 -4.02 10.46
N GLU A 125 -0.86 -3.78 11.77
CA GLU A 125 0.32 -3.61 12.63
C GLU A 125 1.16 -4.88 12.74
N GLU A 126 0.54 -6.06 12.88
CA GLU A 126 1.25 -7.35 12.86
C GLU A 126 2.05 -7.53 11.57
N ILE A 127 1.43 -7.27 10.41
CA ILE A 127 2.08 -7.37 9.10
C ILE A 127 3.24 -6.36 9.00
N ARG A 128 3.05 -5.13 9.49
CA ARG A 128 4.09 -4.10 9.55
C ARG A 128 5.25 -4.50 10.45
N HIS A 129 4.98 -5.12 11.60
CA HIS A 129 6.03 -5.65 12.47
C HIS A 129 6.82 -6.78 11.81
N SER A 130 6.17 -7.75 11.16
CA SER A 130 6.88 -8.78 10.37
C SER A 130 7.72 -8.16 9.26
N PHE A 131 7.19 -7.14 8.59
CA PHE A 131 7.87 -6.45 7.51
C PHE A 131 9.12 -5.70 7.98
N LEU A 132 9.13 -5.14 9.19
CA LEU A 132 10.30 -4.45 9.73
C LEU A 132 11.34 -5.39 10.35
N ALA A 133 10.94 -6.63 10.69
CA ALA A 133 11.81 -7.61 11.34
C ALA A 133 12.56 -8.53 10.37
N GLU A 134 12.01 -8.76 9.17
CA GLU A 134 12.69 -9.46 8.07
C GLU A 134 13.72 -8.57 7.35
#